data_AF-A0A7R7GBV5-F1
#
_entry.id   AF-A0A7R7GBV5-F1
#
_cell.length_a   1.000
_cell.length_b   1.000
_cell.length_c   1.000
_cell.angle_alpha   90.00
_cell.angle_beta   90.00
_cell.angle_gamma   90.00
#
_symmetry.space_group_name_H-M   'P 1'
#
loop_
_entity.id
_entity.type
_entity.pdbx_description
1 polymer ?
#
loop_
_entity_poly.entity_id
_entity_poly.type
_entity_poly.pdbx_seq_one_letter_code
_entity_poly.pdbx_strand_id
1 'polypeptide(L)'
;MQVYLVGGAVRDALLNRDITERDYVVVGATPDEMLRQGYTQVGKDFPVFLHPKTSDEYALARTERKSGKGYTGFICDASTSVTLEEDLMRRDLTVNAMAQDSSGTIIDPYNGRVDLESRILRHVSDAFSEDPLRVFRVARFATRYAYLGFTIAQETEALMTTMAKSGELKSLTAERVWQETKRSLQEKTPEVFFQVLSNVHALEDWFCEIVPTIEDAIPTLALSATIKPRSNTDSLTVRFAALTAHLSEDEVKSLCTRLKVQNQVSDVALLVCKFKALLLEEDNTAQSLLTLFNGCDTWRRAERFLMVLDAVAPYAHYHGMNWDIRSEQILLALNAATQVDVQQIIAQGIKGPAIKPALEEARLAAIAQIATE
;
A
#
# COMPACT_ATOMS: atom_id res chain seq x y z
N MET A 1 33.57 16.70 9.28
CA MET A 1 32.49 16.00 8.56
C MET A 1 32.98 14.65 8.08
N GLN A 2 32.43 13.58 8.64
CA GLN A 2 32.54 12.24 8.07
C GLN A 2 31.19 11.89 7.44
N VAL A 3 31.20 11.37 6.22
CA VAL A 3 30.00 11.04 5.46
C VAL A 3 29.94 9.53 5.25
N TYR A 4 28.81 8.93 5.58
CA TYR A 4 28.56 7.51 5.46
C TYR A 4 27.34 7.27 4.59
N LEU A 5 27.44 6.39 3.60
CA LEU A 5 26.25 5.86 2.91
C LEU A 5 25.56 4.90 3.88
N VAL A 6 24.24 4.98 4.05
CA VAL A 6 23.53 4.22 5.09
C VAL A 6 22.24 3.59 4.58
N GLY A 7 21.72 2.64 5.34
CA GLY A 7 20.34 2.17 5.18
C GLY A 7 20.11 1.31 3.95
N GLY A 8 19.05 1.65 3.20
CA GLY A 8 18.58 0.84 2.09
C GLY A 8 19.61 0.69 0.98
N ALA A 9 20.43 1.70 0.73
CA ALA A 9 21.47 1.67 -0.29
C ALA A 9 22.55 0.62 0.00
N VAL A 10 23.01 0.52 1.26
CA VAL A 10 24.04 -0.45 1.67
C VAL A 10 23.48 -1.88 1.60
N ARG A 11 22.25 -2.07 2.11
CA ARG A 11 21.54 -3.35 2.04
C ARG A 11 21.32 -3.80 0.60
N ASP A 12 20.80 -2.93 -0.25
CA ASP A 12 20.46 -3.27 -1.63
C ASP A 12 21.73 -3.52 -2.47
N ALA A 13 22.83 -2.81 -2.20
CA ALA A 13 24.14 -3.11 -2.77
C ALA A 13 24.62 -4.52 -2.39
N LEU A 14 24.54 -4.89 -1.10
CA LEU A 14 24.92 -6.23 -0.63
C LEU A 14 24.02 -7.35 -1.18
N LEU A 15 22.78 -7.02 -1.53
CA LEU A 15 21.84 -7.93 -2.18
C LEU A 15 22.01 -8.01 -3.71
N ASN A 16 22.99 -7.32 -4.30
CA ASN A 16 23.17 -7.16 -5.74
C ASN A 16 21.90 -6.63 -6.43
N ARG A 17 21.28 -5.61 -5.84
CA ARG A 17 20.08 -4.95 -6.36
C ARG A 17 20.39 -3.53 -6.79
N ASP A 18 19.60 -3.01 -7.72
CA ASP A 18 19.68 -1.63 -8.12
C ASP A 18 19.40 -0.69 -6.95
N ILE A 19 20.33 0.23 -6.72
CA ILE A 19 20.20 1.28 -5.69
C ILE A 19 19.37 2.41 -6.29
N THR A 20 18.13 2.54 -5.84
CA THR A 20 17.20 3.57 -6.31
C THR A 20 17.43 4.92 -5.63
N GLU A 21 17.80 4.89 -4.34
CA GLU A 21 17.95 6.07 -3.49
C GLU A 21 19.23 5.91 -2.65
N ARG A 22 19.98 7.00 -2.48
CA ARG A 22 21.21 7.04 -1.69
C ARG A 22 21.02 8.00 -0.53
N ASP A 23 20.96 7.44 0.66
CA ASP A 23 20.86 8.19 1.90
C ASP A 23 22.23 8.24 2.58
N TYR A 24 22.61 9.43 3.02
CA TYR A 24 23.87 9.66 3.69
C TYR A 24 23.65 10.16 5.12
N VAL A 25 24.48 9.68 6.05
CA VAL A 25 24.59 10.22 7.40
C VAL A 25 25.90 10.97 7.55
N VAL A 26 25.81 12.14 8.14
CA VAL A 26 26.93 13.04 8.39
C VAL A 26 27.20 13.13 9.88
N VAL A 27 28.40 12.71 10.29
CA VAL A 27 28.87 12.74 11.67
C VAL A 27 29.87 13.89 11.86
N GLY A 28 29.77 14.59 12.99
CA GLY A 28 30.68 15.67 13.36
C GLY A 28 30.58 16.90 12.45
N ALA A 29 29.37 17.25 12.02
CA ALA A 29 29.06 18.49 11.31
C ALA A 29 27.88 19.21 11.98
N THR A 30 27.77 20.52 11.77
CA THR A 30 26.64 21.33 12.24
C THR A 30 25.77 21.77 11.06
N PRO A 31 24.50 22.15 11.29
CA PRO A 31 23.64 22.71 10.24
C PRO A 31 24.28 23.88 9.48
N ASP A 32 24.92 24.81 10.21
CA ASP A 32 25.59 25.96 9.59
C ASP A 32 26.73 25.54 8.67
N GLU A 33 27.47 24.49 9.03
CA GLU A 33 28.54 23.95 8.19
C GLU A 33 27.99 23.33 6.90
N MET A 34 26.87 22.59 6.98
CA MET A 34 26.19 22.04 5.81
C MET A 34 25.69 23.15 4.87
N LEU A 35 25.08 24.20 5.41
CA LEU A 35 24.60 25.35 4.63
C LEU A 35 25.75 26.12 3.96
N ARG A 36 26.88 26.31 4.67
CA ARG A 36 28.09 26.93 4.11
C ARG A 36 28.65 26.14 2.93
N GLN A 37 28.51 24.83 2.93
CA GLN A 37 28.96 23.95 1.85
C GLN A 37 27.95 23.87 0.68
N GLY A 38 26.86 24.64 0.73
CA GLY A 38 25.88 24.75 -0.35
C GLY A 38 24.77 23.69 -0.31
N TYR A 39 24.64 22.94 0.78
CA TYR A 39 23.51 22.03 0.95
C TYR A 39 22.21 22.80 1.22
N THR A 40 21.08 22.25 0.80
CA THR A 40 19.76 22.85 1.02
C THR A 40 19.00 22.09 2.10
N GLN A 41 18.63 22.74 3.19
CA GLN A 41 17.86 22.09 4.26
C GLN A 41 16.43 21.74 3.81
N VAL A 42 15.99 20.53 4.13
CA VAL A 42 14.63 20.04 3.86
C VAL A 42 13.97 19.60 5.16
N GLY A 43 12.76 20.08 5.39
CA GLY A 43 12.04 19.86 6.64
C GLY A 43 12.47 20.81 7.76
N LYS A 44 11.56 21.06 8.70
CA LYS A 44 11.80 21.96 9.85
C LYS A 44 12.25 21.22 11.10
N ASP A 45 11.75 20.00 11.28
CA ASP A 45 11.88 19.26 12.55
C ASP A 45 13.12 18.34 12.58
N PHE A 46 13.73 18.08 11.42
CA PHE A 46 14.86 17.17 11.28
C PHE A 46 15.98 17.80 10.45
N PRO A 47 17.26 17.63 10.84
CA PRO A 47 18.40 18.20 10.13
C PRO A 47 18.76 17.36 8.89
N VAL A 48 17.88 17.35 7.90
CA VAL A 48 18.07 16.68 6.60
C VAL A 48 18.39 17.73 5.55
N PHE A 49 19.35 17.43 4.68
CA PHE A 49 19.90 18.35 3.70
C PHE A 49 20.01 17.67 2.32
N LEU A 50 19.74 18.39 1.24
CA LEU A 50 19.96 17.91 -0.11
C LEU A 50 21.32 18.36 -0.63
N HIS A 51 22.06 17.44 -1.23
CA HIS A 51 23.35 17.72 -1.83
C HIS A 51 23.20 18.61 -3.10
N PRO A 52 24.01 19.66 -3.27
CA PRO A 52 23.81 20.67 -4.32
C PRO A 52 23.93 20.16 -5.76
N LYS A 53 24.61 19.03 -5.99
CA LYS A 53 24.84 18.48 -7.34
C LYS A 53 23.99 17.26 -7.66
N THR A 54 23.79 16.41 -6.67
CA THR A 54 23.13 15.10 -6.86
C THR A 54 21.71 15.09 -6.33
N SER A 55 21.36 16.05 -5.47
CA SER A 55 20.09 16.07 -4.73
C SER A 55 19.85 14.83 -3.86
N ASP A 56 20.91 14.07 -3.53
CA ASP A 56 20.84 12.99 -2.55
C ASP A 56 20.61 13.56 -1.14
N GLU A 57 20.01 12.75 -0.26
CA GLU A 57 19.68 13.14 1.11
C GLU A 57 20.86 12.92 2.07
N TYR A 58 21.19 13.96 2.84
CA TYR A 58 22.25 13.98 3.84
C TYR A 58 21.65 14.39 5.19
N ALA A 59 21.54 13.44 6.12
CA ALA A 59 21.04 13.69 7.46
C ALA A 59 22.21 13.82 8.46
N LEU A 60 22.16 14.81 9.35
CA LEU A 60 23.07 14.82 10.49
C LEU A 60 22.74 13.65 11.44
N ALA A 61 23.78 13.00 11.95
CA ALA A 61 23.64 11.96 12.97
C ALA A 61 22.91 12.52 14.20
N ARG A 62 21.96 11.74 14.73
CA ARG A 62 21.13 12.17 15.85
C ARG A 62 20.74 11.02 16.76
N THR A 63 20.48 11.34 18.01
CA THR A 63 19.73 10.47 18.92
C THR A 63 18.30 10.98 19.04
N GLU A 64 17.38 10.05 19.24
CA GLU A 64 15.96 10.34 19.45
C GLU A 64 15.61 9.88 20.87
N ARG A 65 14.98 10.75 21.67
CA ARG A 65 14.39 10.36 22.96
C ARG A 65 12.91 10.73 23.00
N LYS A 66 12.09 9.77 23.41
CA LYS A 66 10.65 9.97 23.60
C LYS A 66 10.38 10.95 24.75
N SER A 67 9.84 12.12 24.43
CA SER A 67 9.37 13.16 25.33
C SER A 67 7.85 13.34 25.19
N GLY A 68 7.09 12.41 25.79
CA GLY A 68 5.62 12.49 25.88
C GLY A 68 4.84 11.45 25.08
N LYS A 69 3.50 11.52 25.17
CA LYS A 69 2.56 10.72 24.35
C LYS A 69 2.22 11.50 23.07
N GLY A 70 2.55 10.96 21.91
CA GLY A 70 2.20 11.54 20.59
C GLY A 70 3.39 11.90 19.69
N TYR A 71 3.10 12.23 18.43
CA TYR A 71 4.06 12.39 17.31
C TYR A 71 5.11 13.50 17.49
N THR A 72 4.82 14.57 18.23
CA THR A 72 5.79 15.65 18.53
C THR A 72 6.70 15.34 19.71
N GLY A 73 6.66 14.11 20.22
CA GLY A 73 7.37 13.70 21.42
C GLY A 73 8.74 13.09 21.15
N PHE A 74 9.52 13.54 20.17
CA PHE A 74 10.92 13.13 20.04
C PHE A 74 11.83 14.34 20.19
N ILE A 75 12.62 14.36 21.26
CA ILE A 75 13.72 15.32 21.37
C ILE A 75 14.86 14.74 20.54
N CYS A 76 15.14 15.40 19.40
CA CYS A 76 16.31 15.09 18.58
C CYS A 76 17.51 15.85 19.14
N ASP A 77 18.51 15.11 19.62
CA ASP A 77 19.84 15.66 19.86
C ASP A 77 20.70 15.33 18.63
N ALA A 78 21.01 16.35 17.82
CA ALA A 78 21.90 16.27 16.66
C ALA A 78 23.25 16.96 16.93
N SER A 79 23.70 16.92 18.19
CA SER A 79 25.00 17.45 18.57
C SER A 79 26.14 16.72 17.86
N THR A 80 27.27 17.41 17.72
CA THR A 80 28.47 16.84 17.09
C THR A 80 29.08 15.68 17.86
N SER A 81 28.61 15.42 19.09
CA SER A 81 28.99 14.28 19.92
C SER A 81 28.28 12.99 19.56
N VAL A 82 27.18 13.03 18.80
CA VAL A 82 26.47 11.82 18.40
C VAL A 82 27.33 10.98 17.46
N THR A 83 27.52 9.73 17.84
CA THR A 83 28.30 8.76 17.07
C THR A 83 27.46 8.12 15.96
N LEU A 84 28.15 7.55 14.97
CA LEU A 84 27.48 6.75 13.93
C LEU A 84 26.72 5.57 14.54
N GLU A 85 27.30 4.92 15.55
CA GLU A 85 26.70 3.76 16.23
C GLU A 85 25.36 4.13 16.88
N GLU A 86 25.29 5.25 17.59
CA GLU A 86 24.04 5.75 18.19
C GLU A 86 22.96 6.08 17.14
N ASP A 87 23.34 6.62 15.98
CA ASP A 87 22.40 6.85 14.87
C ASP A 87 21.91 5.55 14.23
N LEU A 88 22.78 4.54 14.14
CA LEU A 88 22.39 3.22 13.63
C LEU A 88 21.47 2.50 14.65
N MET A 89 21.67 2.70 15.95
CA MET A 89 20.88 2.08 17.03
C MET A 89 19.38 2.41 16.96
N ARG A 90 19.05 3.64 16.56
CA ARG A 90 17.65 4.11 16.47
C ARG A 90 16.91 3.58 15.25
N ARG A 91 17.56 2.84 14.35
CA ARG A 91 16.91 2.30 13.15
C ARG A 91 16.00 1.12 13.47
N ASP A 92 15.15 0.77 12.50
CA ASP A 92 14.17 -0.29 12.67
C ASP A 92 14.81 -1.68 12.67
N LEU A 93 15.53 -2.02 11.61
CA LEU A 93 16.07 -3.37 11.38
C LEU A 93 17.60 -3.38 11.26
N THR A 94 18.24 -4.46 11.72
CA THR A 94 19.70 -4.68 11.65
C THR A 94 20.20 -4.57 10.21
N VAL A 95 19.48 -5.15 9.26
CA VAL A 95 19.78 -5.08 7.81
C VAL A 95 19.74 -3.65 7.24
N ASN A 96 19.13 -2.69 7.95
CA ASN A 96 19.11 -1.26 7.61
C ASN A 96 20.07 -0.43 8.49
N ALA A 97 20.69 -1.05 9.50
CA ALA A 97 21.59 -0.44 10.47
C ALA A 97 23.07 -0.68 10.12
N MET A 98 23.37 -0.64 8.82
CA MET A 98 24.72 -0.69 8.28
C MET A 98 25.07 0.65 7.62
N ALA A 99 26.36 0.96 7.65
CA ALA A 99 26.95 2.14 7.04
C ALA A 99 28.14 1.75 6.16
N GLN A 100 28.44 2.55 5.14
CA GLN A 100 29.61 2.39 4.29
C GLN A 100 30.36 3.72 4.24
N ASP A 101 31.66 3.68 4.52
CA ASP A 101 32.52 4.87 4.46
C ASP A 101 32.98 5.17 3.01
N SER A 102 33.69 6.30 2.85
CA SER A 102 34.24 6.71 1.55
C SER A 102 35.28 5.76 0.95
N SER A 103 35.87 4.87 1.76
CA SER A 103 36.81 3.84 1.29
C SER A 103 36.11 2.58 0.78
N GLY A 104 34.79 2.49 1.02
CA GLY A 104 33.98 1.32 0.71
C GLY A 104 33.89 0.32 1.86
N THR A 105 34.48 0.61 3.02
CA THR A 105 34.43 -0.25 4.21
C THR A 105 33.04 -0.21 4.83
N ILE A 106 32.49 -1.38 5.12
CA ILE A 106 31.17 -1.51 5.76
C ILE A 106 31.34 -1.55 7.27
N ILE A 107 30.63 -0.65 7.94
CA ILE A 107 30.52 -0.54 9.39
C ILE A 107 29.16 -1.13 9.78
N ASP A 108 29.20 -2.22 10.55
CA ASP A 108 28.03 -3.01 10.94
C ASP A 108 28.10 -3.41 12.43
N PRO A 109 27.77 -2.48 13.36
CA PRO A 109 27.83 -2.75 14.80
C PRO A 109 26.74 -3.72 15.29
N TYR A 110 25.67 -3.90 14.52
CA TYR A 110 24.48 -4.68 14.92
C TYR A 110 24.30 -5.99 14.14
N ASN A 111 25.34 -6.47 13.47
CA ASN A 111 25.36 -7.73 12.71
C ASN A 111 24.31 -7.82 11.58
N GLY A 112 23.95 -6.70 10.97
CA GLY A 112 23.05 -6.62 9.83
C GLY A 112 23.50 -7.45 8.63
N ARG A 113 24.81 -7.65 8.43
CA ARG A 113 25.34 -8.52 7.36
C ARG A 113 24.97 -9.98 7.58
N VAL A 114 25.09 -10.47 8.82
CA VAL A 114 24.77 -11.85 9.17
C VAL A 114 23.28 -12.12 9.01
N ASP A 115 22.44 -11.18 9.46
CA ASP A 115 20.99 -11.27 9.26
C ASP A 115 20.63 -11.17 7.77
N LEU A 116 21.33 -10.34 6.98
CA LEU A 116 21.10 -10.23 5.54
C LEU A 116 21.42 -11.53 4.79
N GLU A 117 22.55 -12.16 5.10
CA GLU A 117 22.97 -13.46 4.55
C GLU A 117 21.99 -14.57 4.95
N SER A 118 21.52 -14.53 6.20
CA SER A 118 20.56 -15.50 6.76
C SER A 118 19.11 -15.22 6.35
N ARG A 119 18.84 -14.12 5.63
CA ARG A 119 17.49 -13.66 5.25
C ARG A 119 16.58 -13.41 6.46
N ILE A 120 17.10 -12.77 7.50
CA ILE A 120 16.37 -12.48 8.74
C ILE A 120 16.12 -10.98 8.87
N LEU A 121 14.89 -10.60 9.22
CA LEU A 121 14.52 -9.26 9.62
C LEU A 121 14.49 -9.20 11.15
N ARG A 122 15.52 -8.60 11.74
CA ARG A 122 15.70 -8.45 13.18
C ARG A 122 15.69 -6.99 13.59
N HIS A 123 15.04 -6.65 14.71
CA HIS A 123 15.10 -5.30 15.27
C HIS A 123 16.51 -4.98 15.80
N VAL A 124 16.91 -3.71 15.74
CA VAL A 124 18.28 -3.29 16.13
C VAL A 124 18.48 -3.31 17.64
N SER A 125 17.54 -2.74 18.40
CA SER A 125 17.66 -2.54 19.84
C SER A 125 16.29 -2.34 20.48
N ASP A 126 16.25 -2.29 21.83
CA ASP A 126 15.03 -2.02 22.61
C ASP A 126 14.35 -0.69 22.24
N ALA A 127 15.09 0.25 21.63
CA ALA A 127 14.55 1.49 21.07
C ALA A 127 13.48 1.25 19.98
N PHE A 128 13.37 0.02 19.47
CA PHE A 128 12.28 -0.39 18.60
C PHE A 128 10.90 -0.11 19.20
N SER A 129 10.74 -0.27 20.51
CA SER A 129 9.46 -0.04 21.20
C SER A 129 9.05 1.43 21.26
N GLU A 130 9.96 2.37 20.95
CA GLU A 130 9.68 3.80 21.07
C GLU A 130 8.73 4.33 19.98
N ASP A 131 8.77 3.74 18.77
CA ASP A 131 7.88 4.09 17.65
C ASP A 131 7.00 2.90 17.23
N PRO A 132 5.70 2.91 17.59
CA PRO A 132 4.77 1.85 17.23
C PRO A 132 4.61 1.63 15.72
N LEU A 133 4.97 2.62 14.88
CA LEU A 133 4.93 2.46 13.42
C LEU A 133 5.90 1.36 12.95
N ARG A 134 6.94 1.02 13.73
CA ARG A 134 7.91 0.00 13.35
C ARG A 134 7.27 -1.38 13.14
N VAL A 135 6.16 -1.68 13.81
CA VAL A 135 5.38 -2.91 13.56
C VAL A 135 4.93 -2.97 12.09
N PHE A 136 4.33 -1.89 11.58
CA PHE A 136 3.90 -1.78 10.18
C PHE A 136 5.08 -1.72 9.21
N ARG A 137 6.20 -1.08 9.59
CA ARG A 137 7.41 -1.04 8.76
C ARG A 137 8.05 -2.40 8.60
N VAL A 138 8.12 -3.20 9.67
CA VAL A 138 8.64 -4.58 9.61
C VAL A 138 7.73 -5.42 8.72
N ALA A 139 6.40 -5.32 8.87
CA ALA A 139 5.46 -5.98 7.96
C ALA A 139 5.68 -5.57 6.49
N ARG A 140 5.90 -4.27 6.22
CA ARG A 140 6.25 -3.79 4.88
C ARG A 140 7.57 -4.37 4.37
N PHE A 141 8.61 -4.44 5.21
CA PHE A 141 9.89 -5.02 4.80
C PHE A 141 9.80 -6.52 4.55
N ALA A 142 9.05 -7.26 5.37
CA ALA A 142 8.73 -8.66 5.12
C ALA A 142 8.02 -8.82 3.77
N THR A 143 7.05 -7.94 3.47
CA THR A 143 6.35 -7.89 2.18
C THR A 143 7.31 -7.63 1.02
N ARG A 144 8.20 -6.63 1.14
CA ARG A 144 9.15 -6.27 0.08
C ARG A 144 10.20 -7.37 -0.18
N TYR A 145 10.53 -8.20 0.81
CA TYR A 145 11.60 -9.19 0.72
C TYR A 145 11.17 -10.66 0.81
N ALA A 146 9.88 -10.94 0.91
CA ALA A 146 9.38 -12.32 1.00
C ALA A 146 9.81 -13.18 -0.19
N TYR A 147 9.80 -12.65 -1.42
CA TYR A 147 10.28 -13.41 -2.60
C TYR A 147 11.79 -13.71 -2.59
N LEU A 148 12.57 -13.08 -1.71
CA LEU A 148 13.98 -13.38 -1.46
C LEU A 148 14.15 -14.37 -0.30
N GLY A 149 13.06 -14.89 0.27
CA GLY A 149 13.06 -15.83 1.38
C GLY A 149 13.28 -15.19 2.75
N PHE A 150 13.03 -13.89 2.92
CA PHE A 150 13.18 -13.25 4.22
C PHE A 150 12.09 -13.68 5.20
N THR A 151 12.49 -13.91 6.45
CA THR A 151 11.63 -14.18 7.59
C THR A 151 11.89 -13.17 8.71
N ILE A 152 10.95 -13.04 9.65
CA ILE A 152 11.11 -12.17 10.81
C ILE A 152 11.74 -12.99 11.93
N ALA A 153 12.70 -12.41 12.66
CA ALA A 153 13.30 -13.08 13.81
C ALA A 153 12.25 -13.29 14.94
N GLN A 154 12.29 -14.43 15.61
CA GLN A 154 11.29 -14.81 16.63
C GLN A 154 11.17 -13.77 17.75
N GLU A 155 12.29 -13.21 18.23
CA GLU A 155 12.27 -12.19 19.26
C GLU A 155 11.73 -10.83 18.75
N THR A 156 11.84 -10.57 17.45
CA THR A 156 11.21 -9.39 16.82
C THR A 156 9.69 -9.56 16.72
N GLU A 157 9.20 -10.74 16.36
CA GLU A 157 7.76 -11.04 16.37
C GLU A 157 7.17 -10.96 17.79
N ALA A 158 7.89 -11.46 18.79
CA ALA A 158 7.48 -11.37 20.20
C ALA A 158 7.39 -9.92 20.68
N LEU A 159 8.35 -9.07 20.28
CA LEU A 159 8.34 -7.64 20.58
C LEU A 159 7.16 -6.93 19.90
N MET A 160 6.95 -7.18 18.60
CA MET A 160 5.82 -6.64 17.85
C MET A 160 4.48 -7.03 18.48
N THR A 161 4.34 -8.28 18.92
CA THR A 161 3.13 -8.77 19.61
C THR A 161 2.89 -8.04 20.93
N THR A 162 3.96 -7.77 21.69
CA THR A 162 3.89 -7.03 22.95
C THR A 162 3.43 -5.59 22.71
N MET A 163 3.97 -4.94 21.69
CA MET A 163 3.60 -3.57 21.29
C MET A 163 2.16 -3.48 20.76
N ALA A 164 1.70 -4.51 20.05
CA ALA A 164 0.32 -4.54 19.58
C ALA A 164 -0.67 -4.68 20.75
N LYS A 165 -0.36 -5.54 21.72
CA LYS A 165 -1.19 -5.75 22.92
C LYS A 165 -1.15 -4.59 23.92
N SER A 166 -0.13 -3.74 23.88
CA SER A 166 -0.04 -2.56 24.77
C SER A 166 -1.05 -1.46 24.43
N GLY A 167 -1.65 -1.51 23.23
CA GLY A 167 -2.56 -0.48 22.71
C GLY A 167 -1.84 0.77 22.19
N GLU A 168 -0.51 0.75 22.09
CA GLU A 168 0.27 1.87 21.57
C GLU A 168 0.02 2.12 20.08
N LEU A 169 -0.40 1.11 19.30
CA LEU A 169 -0.70 1.29 17.87
C LEU A 169 -1.87 2.25 17.63
N LYS A 170 -2.83 2.37 18.57
CA LYS A 170 -3.91 3.37 18.52
C LYS A 170 -3.42 4.82 18.51
N SER A 171 -2.21 5.06 19.01
CA SER A 171 -1.63 6.42 19.07
C SER A 171 -1.08 6.90 17.72
N LEU A 172 -1.00 6.02 16.72
CA LEU A 172 -0.53 6.36 15.39
C LEU A 172 -1.52 7.27 14.66
N THR A 173 -1.02 7.99 13.65
CA THR A 173 -1.87 8.77 12.76
C THR A 173 -2.27 7.93 11.56
N ALA A 174 -3.50 8.14 11.07
CA ALA A 174 -4.06 7.46 9.90
C ALA A 174 -3.12 7.55 8.69
N GLU A 175 -2.55 8.73 8.45
CA GLU A 175 -1.61 8.97 7.36
C GLU A 175 -0.38 8.05 7.44
N ARG A 176 0.22 7.87 8.61
CA ARG A 176 1.41 7.04 8.77
C ARG A 176 1.09 5.56 8.51
N VAL A 177 -0.02 5.07 9.07
CA VAL A 177 -0.46 3.68 8.85
C VAL A 177 -0.78 3.45 7.38
N TRP A 178 -1.54 4.35 6.76
CA TRP A 178 -1.89 4.23 5.35
C TRP A 178 -0.68 4.29 4.42
N GLN A 179 0.36 5.09 4.71
CA GLN A 179 1.57 5.09 3.87
C GLN A 179 2.28 3.73 3.87
N GLU A 180 2.38 3.06 5.03
CA GLU A 180 3.00 1.73 5.12
C GLU A 180 2.12 0.67 4.44
N THR A 181 0.80 0.73 4.61
CA THR A 181 -0.16 -0.15 3.91
C THR A 181 -0.11 0.04 2.41
N LYS A 182 -0.18 1.29 1.93
CA LYS A 182 -0.14 1.64 0.51
C LYS A 182 1.12 1.10 -0.15
N ARG A 183 2.28 1.32 0.47
CA ARG A 183 3.56 0.81 -0.05
C ARG A 183 3.56 -0.71 -0.12
N SER A 184 3.07 -1.37 0.92
CA SER A 184 3.02 -2.85 0.98
C SER A 184 2.07 -3.43 -0.07
N LEU A 185 0.92 -2.80 -0.30
CA LEU A 185 -0.02 -3.19 -1.36
C LEU A 185 0.57 -3.02 -2.77
N GLN A 186 1.66 -2.26 -2.96
CA GLN A 186 2.33 -2.11 -4.25
C GLN A 186 3.49 -3.10 -4.45
N GLU A 187 3.87 -3.87 -3.43
CA GLU A 187 4.94 -4.86 -3.51
C GLU A 187 4.49 -6.14 -4.24
N LYS A 188 5.42 -7.08 -4.49
CA LYS A 188 5.13 -8.32 -5.23
C LYS A 188 4.26 -9.32 -4.47
N THR A 189 4.34 -9.30 -3.14
CA THR A 189 3.70 -10.25 -2.23
C THR A 189 2.91 -9.49 -1.16
N PRO A 190 1.89 -8.70 -1.56
CA PRO A 190 1.15 -7.80 -0.67
C PRO A 190 0.44 -8.51 0.49
N GLU A 191 0.08 -9.78 0.31
CA GLU A 191 -0.55 -10.65 1.30
C GLU A 191 0.30 -10.84 2.57
N VAL A 192 1.63 -10.81 2.43
CA VAL A 192 2.57 -10.98 3.55
C VAL A 192 2.41 -9.89 4.60
N PHE A 193 2.04 -8.67 4.19
CA PHE A 193 1.80 -7.57 5.12
C PHE A 193 0.73 -7.94 6.14
N PHE A 194 -0.41 -8.43 5.65
CA PHE A 194 -1.56 -8.78 6.48
C PHE A 194 -1.34 -10.10 7.23
N GLN A 195 -0.58 -11.04 6.66
CA GLN A 195 -0.16 -12.25 7.38
C GLN A 195 0.70 -11.91 8.60
N VAL A 196 1.69 -11.02 8.44
CA VAL A 196 2.56 -10.59 9.55
C VAL A 196 1.73 -9.89 10.62
N LEU A 197 0.90 -8.91 10.23
CA LEU A 197 0.06 -8.18 11.20
C LEU A 197 -0.93 -9.10 11.91
N SER A 198 -1.49 -10.11 11.22
CA SER A 198 -2.35 -11.13 11.83
C SER A 198 -1.59 -11.96 12.86
N ASN A 199 -0.39 -12.45 12.51
CA ASN A 199 0.45 -13.26 13.40
C ASN A 199 0.82 -12.54 14.70
N VAL A 200 1.02 -11.21 14.65
CA VAL A 200 1.39 -10.39 15.81
C VAL A 200 0.22 -9.68 16.49
N HIS A 201 -1.04 -9.97 16.10
CA HIS A 201 -2.24 -9.31 16.64
C HIS A 201 -2.22 -7.78 16.53
N ALA A 202 -1.78 -7.27 15.37
CA ALA A 202 -1.67 -5.84 15.08
C ALA A 202 -2.72 -5.32 14.08
N LEU A 203 -3.73 -6.13 13.75
CA LEU A 203 -4.82 -5.73 12.85
C LEU A 203 -5.94 -5.00 13.59
N GLU A 204 -6.11 -5.30 14.87
CA GLU A 204 -7.28 -4.96 15.70
C GLU A 204 -7.52 -3.46 15.83
N ASP A 205 -6.45 -2.65 15.82
CA ASP A 205 -6.56 -1.20 16.02
C ASP A 205 -6.90 -0.43 14.74
N TRP A 206 -6.45 -0.91 13.57
CA TRP A 206 -6.53 -0.16 12.31
C TRP A 206 -7.33 -0.86 11.21
N PHE A 207 -7.43 -2.18 11.27
CA PHE A 207 -8.05 -3.07 10.28
C PHE A 207 -9.08 -4.00 10.93
N CYS A 208 -9.77 -3.53 11.99
CA CYS A 208 -10.70 -4.37 12.76
C CYS A 208 -11.78 -5.03 11.92
N GLU A 209 -12.25 -4.39 10.84
CA GLU A 209 -13.24 -4.96 9.93
C GLU A 209 -12.69 -6.16 9.14
N ILE A 210 -11.38 -6.23 8.90
CA ILE A 210 -10.76 -7.32 8.13
C ILE A 210 -10.50 -8.54 9.03
N VAL A 211 -10.33 -8.34 10.34
CA VAL A 211 -10.00 -9.42 11.28
C VAL A 211 -10.92 -10.65 11.15
N PRO A 212 -12.26 -10.52 11.09
CA PRO A 212 -13.15 -11.67 10.96
C PRO A 212 -13.02 -12.43 9.63
N THR A 213 -12.55 -11.75 8.58
CA THR A 213 -12.46 -12.29 7.21
C THR A 213 -11.03 -12.52 6.76
N ILE A 214 -10.06 -12.46 7.67
CA ILE A 214 -8.63 -12.40 7.32
C ILE A 214 -8.16 -13.68 6.60
N GLU A 215 -8.70 -14.83 6.97
CA GLU A 215 -8.38 -16.13 6.38
C GLU A 215 -8.76 -16.20 4.89
N ASP A 216 -9.84 -15.52 4.49
CA ASP A 216 -10.27 -15.43 3.09
C ASP A 216 -9.63 -14.22 2.36
N ALA A 217 -9.41 -13.12 3.08
CA ALA A 217 -8.87 -11.89 2.54
C ALA A 217 -7.40 -12.03 2.11
N ILE A 218 -6.57 -12.79 2.83
CA ILE A 218 -5.17 -13.02 2.50
C ILE A 218 -5.01 -13.77 1.16
N PRO A 219 -5.64 -14.94 0.92
CA PRO A 219 -5.60 -15.61 -0.38
C PRO A 219 -6.16 -14.76 -1.52
N THR A 220 -7.24 -14.03 -1.27
CA THR A 220 -7.84 -13.12 -2.26
C THR A 220 -6.86 -12.01 -2.65
N LEU A 221 -6.18 -11.40 -1.68
CA LEU A 221 -5.14 -10.41 -1.92
C LEU A 221 -3.93 -11.03 -2.65
N ALA A 222 -3.51 -12.24 -2.32
CA ALA A 222 -2.42 -12.94 -3.01
C ALA A 222 -2.75 -13.15 -4.50
N LEU A 223 -3.97 -13.59 -4.81
CA LEU A 223 -4.44 -13.74 -6.20
C LEU A 223 -4.46 -12.40 -6.95
N SER A 224 -4.76 -11.29 -6.28
CA SER A 224 -4.73 -9.97 -6.92
C SER A 224 -3.32 -9.52 -7.35
N ALA A 225 -2.27 -10.11 -6.79
CA ALA A 225 -0.89 -9.85 -7.20
C ALA A 225 -0.53 -10.50 -8.55
N THR A 226 -1.28 -11.53 -8.98
CA THR A 226 -1.08 -12.22 -10.27
C THR A 226 -1.80 -11.52 -11.42
N ILE A 227 -2.78 -10.65 -11.11
CA ILE A 227 -3.49 -9.86 -12.10
C ILE A 227 -2.54 -8.82 -12.69
N LYS A 228 -2.41 -8.83 -14.01
CA LYS A 228 -1.58 -7.87 -14.73
C LYS A 228 -2.19 -6.48 -14.61
N PRO A 229 -1.54 -5.52 -13.93
CA PRO A 229 -2.10 -4.19 -13.78
C PRO A 229 -2.05 -3.43 -15.11
N ARG A 230 -3.08 -2.62 -15.37
CA ARG A 230 -3.09 -1.68 -16.50
C ARG A 230 -2.16 -0.48 -16.23
N SER A 231 -2.00 -0.08 -14.97
CA SER A 231 -1.01 0.88 -14.46
C SER A 231 -0.68 0.64 -12.97
N ASN A 232 0.35 1.29 -12.43
CA ASN A 232 0.72 1.15 -11.01
C ASN A 232 -0.36 1.68 -10.05
N THR A 233 -1.08 2.73 -10.43
CA THR A 233 -2.21 3.27 -9.65
C THR A 233 -3.37 2.26 -9.64
N ASP A 234 -3.52 1.52 -10.74
CA ASP A 234 -4.55 0.48 -10.84
C ASP A 234 -4.20 -0.71 -9.95
N SER A 235 -2.92 -1.08 -9.86
CA SER A 235 -2.48 -2.16 -8.96
C SER A 235 -2.84 -1.89 -7.50
N LEU A 236 -2.60 -0.68 -6.98
CA LEU A 236 -2.99 -0.33 -5.60
C LEU A 236 -4.50 -0.44 -5.42
N THR A 237 -5.26 0.12 -6.37
CA THR A 237 -6.71 0.20 -6.29
C THR A 237 -7.35 -1.19 -6.33
N VAL A 238 -6.93 -2.02 -7.27
CA VAL A 238 -7.37 -3.42 -7.44
C VAL A 238 -7.05 -4.24 -6.20
N ARG A 239 -5.82 -4.15 -5.68
CA ARG A 239 -5.39 -4.94 -4.51
C ARG A 239 -6.11 -4.52 -3.23
N PHE A 240 -6.31 -3.22 -3.02
CA PHE A 240 -7.08 -2.74 -1.86
C PHE A 240 -8.55 -3.19 -1.96
N ALA A 241 -9.17 -3.07 -3.13
CA ALA A 241 -10.54 -3.53 -3.33
C ALA A 241 -10.69 -5.05 -3.18
N ALA A 242 -9.71 -5.84 -3.63
CA ALA A 242 -9.66 -7.29 -3.44
C ALA A 242 -9.54 -7.68 -1.96
N LEU A 243 -8.68 -7.00 -1.20
CA LEU A 243 -8.54 -7.18 0.25
C LEU A 243 -9.88 -6.95 0.97
N THR A 244 -10.62 -5.90 0.58
CA THR A 244 -11.89 -5.54 1.22
C THR A 244 -13.10 -6.25 0.61
N ALA A 245 -12.91 -7.14 -0.37
CA ALA A 245 -14.02 -7.76 -1.11
C ALA A 245 -14.93 -8.63 -0.24
N HIS A 246 -14.45 -9.08 0.92
CA HIS A 246 -15.21 -9.87 1.91
C HIS A 246 -16.04 -9.01 2.86
N LEU A 247 -15.85 -7.69 2.85
CA LEU A 247 -16.52 -6.75 3.75
C LEU A 247 -17.83 -6.22 3.16
N SER A 248 -18.72 -5.78 4.06
CA SER A 248 -19.89 -4.99 3.71
C SER A 248 -19.52 -3.57 3.28
N GLU A 249 -20.46 -2.89 2.59
CA GLU A 249 -20.25 -1.51 2.15
C GLU A 249 -19.96 -0.56 3.33
N ASP A 250 -20.62 -0.76 4.47
CA ASP A 250 -20.44 0.10 5.66
C ASP A 250 -19.09 -0.14 6.35
N GLU A 251 -18.62 -1.38 6.40
CA GLU A 251 -17.29 -1.73 6.90
C GLU A 251 -16.19 -1.10 6.03
N VAL A 252 -16.32 -1.16 4.70
CA VAL A 252 -15.37 -0.50 3.79
C VAL A 252 -15.38 1.02 3.96
N LYS A 253 -16.55 1.65 4.10
CA LYS A 253 -16.65 3.09 4.38
C LYS A 253 -15.95 3.47 5.68
N SER A 254 -16.18 2.70 6.75
CA SER A 254 -15.56 2.90 8.05
C SER A 254 -14.03 2.79 7.95
N LEU A 255 -13.53 1.72 7.35
CA LEU A 255 -12.11 1.47 7.16
C LEU A 255 -11.44 2.58 6.32
N CYS A 256 -12.04 2.95 5.19
CA CYS A 256 -11.50 4.00 4.31
C CYS A 256 -11.44 5.35 5.02
N THR A 257 -12.46 5.67 5.82
CA THR A 257 -12.50 6.90 6.62
C THR A 257 -11.42 6.91 7.69
N ARG A 258 -11.26 5.79 8.42
CA ARG A 258 -10.23 5.65 9.47
C ARG A 258 -8.82 5.81 8.92
N LEU A 259 -8.52 5.18 7.78
CA LEU A 259 -7.21 5.20 7.15
C LEU A 259 -6.98 6.43 6.25
N LYS A 260 -8.00 7.27 6.01
CA LYS A 260 -7.96 8.39 5.05
C LYS A 260 -7.49 7.94 3.66
N VAL A 261 -8.09 6.84 3.18
CA VAL A 261 -7.82 6.27 1.85
C VAL A 261 -8.18 7.29 0.77
N GLN A 262 -7.39 7.35 -0.32
CA GLN A 262 -7.67 8.28 -1.42
C GLN A 262 -8.98 7.91 -2.14
N ASN A 263 -9.76 8.92 -2.55
CA ASN A 263 -11.06 8.73 -3.20
C ASN A 263 -11.05 7.73 -4.35
N GLN A 264 -10.02 7.75 -5.21
CA GLN A 264 -9.92 6.80 -6.33
C GLN A 264 -9.92 5.34 -5.86
N VAL A 265 -9.22 5.06 -4.75
CA VAL A 265 -9.09 3.72 -4.19
C VAL A 265 -10.38 3.31 -3.47
N SER A 266 -10.92 4.21 -2.63
CA SER A 266 -12.16 3.94 -1.89
C SER A 266 -13.38 3.79 -2.80
N ASP A 267 -13.47 4.57 -3.88
CA ASP A 267 -14.58 4.49 -4.84
C ASP A 267 -14.70 3.09 -5.46
N VAL A 268 -13.57 2.51 -5.89
CA VAL A 268 -13.56 1.16 -6.49
C VAL A 268 -13.89 0.10 -5.45
N ALA A 269 -13.30 0.18 -4.25
CA ALA A 269 -13.60 -0.76 -3.17
C ALA A 269 -15.10 -0.76 -2.81
N LEU A 270 -15.72 0.42 -2.73
CA LEU A 270 -17.17 0.54 -2.47
C LEU A 270 -18.02 -0.01 -3.60
N LEU A 271 -17.65 0.23 -4.87
CA LEU A 271 -18.34 -0.34 -6.02
C LEU A 271 -18.24 -1.87 -6.05
N VAL A 272 -17.07 -2.43 -5.72
CA VAL A 272 -16.88 -3.88 -5.58
C VAL A 272 -17.82 -4.42 -4.50
N CYS A 273 -17.80 -3.89 -3.28
CA CYS A 273 -18.70 -4.38 -2.21
C CYS A 273 -20.18 -4.30 -2.60
N LYS A 274 -20.58 -3.22 -3.28
CA LYS A 274 -21.97 -3.00 -3.69
C LYS A 274 -22.43 -3.92 -4.82
N PHE A 275 -21.58 -4.18 -5.81
CA PHE A 275 -21.97 -4.84 -7.05
C PHE A 275 -21.38 -6.22 -7.27
N LYS A 276 -20.46 -6.69 -6.40
CA LYS A 276 -19.82 -8.02 -6.49
C LYS A 276 -20.85 -9.14 -6.64
N ALA A 277 -21.90 -9.16 -5.83
CA ALA A 277 -22.93 -10.21 -5.92
C ALA A 277 -23.58 -10.26 -7.31
N LEU A 278 -23.90 -9.10 -7.88
CA LEU A 278 -24.48 -8.97 -9.21
C LEU A 278 -23.48 -9.38 -10.31
N LEU A 279 -22.21 -8.99 -10.15
CA LEU A 279 -21.13 -9.32 -11.07
C LEU A 279 -20.86 -10.84 -11.15
N LEU A 280 -20.95 -11.52 -10.01
CA LEU A 280 -20.73 -12.97 -9.88
C LEU A 280 -21.94 -13.82 -10.29
N GLU A 281 -23.14 -13.23 -10.44
CA GLU A 281 -24.33 -13.98 -10.85
C GLU A 281 -24.27 -14.34 -12.35
N GLU A 282 -24.20 -15.63 -12.66
CA GLU A 282 -24.04 -16.11 -14.05
C GLU A 282 -25.26 -15.77 -14.91
N ASP A 283 -26.47 -15.88 -14.35
CA ASP A 283 -27.76 -15.68 -15.04
C ASP A 283 -28.31 -14.25 -14.93
N ASN A 284 -27.46 -13.22 -14.98
CA ASN A 284 -27.98 -11.86 -14.92
C ASN A 284 -28.94 -11.54 -16.07
N THR A 285 -30.08 -10.95 -15.72
CA THR A 285 -30.97 -10.35 -16.71
C THR A 285 -30.35 -9.10 -17.35
N ALA A 286 -30.82 -8.72 -18.53
CA ALA A 286 -30.45 -7.46 -19.15
C ALA A 286 -30.74 -6.25 -18.23
N GLN A 287 -31.81 -6.33 -17.43
CA GLN A 287 -32.16 -5.28 -16.46
C GLN A 287 -31.16 -5.20 -15.31
N SER A 288 -30.68 -6.35 -14.83
CA SER A 288 -29.63 -6.45 -13.83
C SER A 288 -28.33 -5.81 -14.33
N LEU A 289 -27.89 -6.16 -15.54
CA LEU A 289 -26.69 -5.58 -16.15
C LEU A 289 -26.83 -4.07 -16.43
N LEU A 290 -27.98 -3.60 -16.88
CA LEU A 290 -28.21 -2.17 -17.05
C LEU A 290 -28.16 -1.42 -15.71
N THR A 291 -28.70 -2.03 -14.65
CA THR A 291 -28.64 -1.49 -13.28
C THR A 291 -27.19 -1.41 -12.77
N LEU A 292 -26.39 -2.45 -13.02
CA LEU A 292 -24.95 -2.47 -12.76
C LEU A 292 -24.24 -1.30 -13.47
N PHE A 293 -24.46 -1.15 -14.78
CA PHE A 293 -23.80 -0.14 -15.58
C PHE A 293 -24.13 1.29 -15.13
N ASN A 294 -25.41 1.53 -14.85
CA ASN A 294 -25.87 2.80 -14.28
C ASN A 294 -25.26 3.05 -12.89
N GLY A 295 -25.25 2.02 -12.03
CA GLY A 295 -24.73 2.11 -10.67
C GLY A 295 -23.23 2.37 -10.57
N CYS A 296 -22.45 1.80 -11.50
CA CYS A 296 -21.00 2.02 -11.62
C CYS A 296 -20.64 3.31 -12.38
N ASP A 297 -21.64 3.99 -12.98
CA ASP A 297 -21.46 5.16 -13.85
C ASP A 297 -20.55 4.87 -15.06
N THR A 298 -20.72 3.69 -15.67
CA THR A 298 -19.84 3.18 -16.74
C THR A 298 -19.83 4.10 -17.95
N TRP A 299 -20.95 4.77 -18.24
CA TRP A 299 -21.11 5.68 -19.38
C TRP A 299 -20.16 6.88 -19.35
N ARG A 300 -19.79 7.34 -18.15
CA ARG A 300 -18.88 8.48 -17.96
C ARG A 300 -17.51 8.05 -17.46
N ARG A 301 -17.41 6.90 -16.80
CA ARG A 301 -16.21 6.41 -16.10
C ARG A 301 -15.92 4.96 -16.48
N ALA A 302 -15.81 4.67 -17.77
CA ALA A 302 -15.55 3.33 -18.29
C ALA A 302 -14.28 2.69 -17.71
N GLU A 303 -13.18 3.44 -17.63
CA GLU A 303 -11.92 2.95 -17.06
C GLU A 303 -12.08 2.50 -15.60
N ARG A 304 -12.83 3.25 -14.78
CA ARG A 304 -13.10 2.85 -13.38
C ARG A 304 -13.87 1.54 -13.31
N PHE A 305 -14.80 1.30 -14.25
CA PHE A 305 -15.53 0.03 -14.29
C PHE A 305 -14.62 -1.14 -14.66
N LEU A 306 -13.66 -0.94 -15.56
CA LEU A 306 -12.64 -1.96 -15.84
C LEU A 306 -11.82 -2.29 -14.59
N MET A 307 -11.48 -1.28 -13.77
CA MET A 307 -10.84 -1.52 -12.47
C MET A 307 -11.72 -2.30 -11.49
N VAL A 308 -13.05 -2.09 -11.51
CA VAL A 308 -14.00 -2.89 -10.71
C VAL A 308 -13.99 -4.34 -11.16
N LEU A 309 -13.98 -4.61 -12.47
CA LEU A 309 -13.89 -5.98 -13.00
C LEU A 309 -12.56 -6.64 -12.61
N ASP A 310 -11.44 -5.93 -12.79
CA ASP A 310 -10.11 -6.41 -12.41
C ASP A 310 -10.03 -6.66 -10.88
N ALA A 311 -10.75 -5.89 -10.06
CA ALA A 311 -10.80 -6.02 -8.60
C ALA A 311 -11.69 -7.17 -8.08
N VAL A 312 -12.70 -7.60 -8.85
CA VAL A 312 -13.54 -8.76 -8.50
C VAL A 312 -12.87 -10.07 -8.88
N ALA A 313 -12.02 -10.07 -9.91
CA ALA A 313 -11.34 -11.26 -10.42
C ALA A 313 -10.65 -12.12 -9.33
N PRO A 314 -9.88 -11.57 -8.36
CA PRO A 314 -9.24 -12.39 -7.33
C PRO A 314 -10.25 -13.12 -6.45
N TYR A 315 -11.35 -12.44 -6.11
CA TYR A 315 -12.43 -13.02 -5.31
C TYR A 315 -13.13 -14.14 -6.09
N ALA A 316 -13.46 -13.89 -7.36
CA ALA A 316 -14.07 -14.89 -8.23
C ALA A 316 -13.19 -16.14 -8.37
N HIS A 317 -11.89 -15.96 -8.61
CA HIS A 317 -10.93 -17.06 -8.70
C HIS A 317 -10.78 -17.82 -7.38
N TYR A 318 -10.74 -17.12 -6.24
CA TYR A 318 -10.71 -17.74 -4.91
C TYR A 318 -11.91 -18.67 -4.68
N HIS A 319 -13.08 -18.27 -5.18
CA HIS A 319 -14.32 -19.07 -5.12
C HIS A 319 -14.50 -20.05 -6.31
N GLY A 320 -13.46 -20.28 -7.12
CA GLY A 320 -13.46 -21.28 -8.19
C GLY A 320 -14.26 -20.90 -9.44
N MET A 321 -14.62 -19.63 -9.61
CA MET A 321 -15.35 -19.13 -10.78
C MET A 321 -14.40 -18.85 -11.95
N ASN A 322 -14.84 -19.15 -13.17
CA ASN A 322 -14.13 -18.76 -14.39
C ASN A 322 -14.42 -17.29 -14.72
N TRP A 323 -13.68 -16.39 -14.07
CA TRP A 323 -13.89 -14.95 -14.20
C TRP A 323 -13.59 -14.41 -15.58
N ASP A 324 -12.66 -15.01 -16.33
CA ASP A 324 -12.30 -14.54 -17.66
C ASP A 324 -13.50 -14.62 -18.61
N ILE A 325 -14.18 -15.78 -18.66
CA ILE A 325 -15.41 -15.95 -19.46
C ILE A 325 -16.49 -14.98 -18.98
N ARG A 326 -16.67 -14.89 -17.66
CA ARG A 326 -17.73 -14.08 -17.06
C ARG A 326 -17.55 -12.59 -17.35
N SER A 327 -16.34 -12.08 -17.17
CA SER A 327 -16.01 -10.68 -17.41
C SER A 327 -16.10 -10.33 -18.89
N GLU A 328 -15.76 -11.25 -19.81
CA GLU A 328 -15.95 -11.08 -21.24
C GLU A 328 -17.44 -10.92 -21.60
N GLN A 329 -18.33 -11.76 -21.05
CA GLN A 329 -19.78 -11.63 -21.26
C GLN A 329 -20.31 -10.26 -20.80
N ILE A 330 -19.88 -9.79 -19.63
CA ILE A 330 -20.26 -8.46 -19.10
C ILE A 330 -19.76 -7.35 -20.04
N LEU A 331 -18.53 -7.48 -20.56
CA LEU A 331 -17.95 -6.51 -21.49
C LEU A 331 -18.64 -6.51 -22.85
N LEU A 332 -19.07 -7.67 -23.36
CA LEU A 332 -19.89 -7.76 -24.58
C LEU A 332 -21.23 -7.05 -24.42
N ALA A 333 -21.92 -7.29 -23.30
CA ALA A 333 -23.17 -6.59 -22.96
C ALA A 333 -22.96 -5.07 -22.83
N LEU A 334 -21.87 -4.63 -22.18
CA LEU A 334 -21.52 -3.21 -22.06
C LEU A 334 -21.24 -2.58 -23.44
N ASN A 335 -20.51 -3.28 -24.30
CA ASN A 335 -20.23 -2.82 -25.65
C ASN A 335 -21.54 -2.65 -26.45
N ALA A 336 -22.41 -3.67 -26.45
CA ALA A 336 -23.71 -3.59 -27.11
C ALA A 336 -24.54 -2.38 -26.63
N ALA A 337 -24.61 -2.16 -25.32
CA ALA A 337 -25.31 -1.00 -24.75
C ALA A 337 -24.67 0.35 -25.10
N THR A 338 -23.34 0.38 -25.28
CA THR A 338 -22.61 1.60 -25.62
C THR A 338 -22.78 1.99 -27.09
N GLN A 339 -23.02 1.03 -27.98
CA GLN A 339 -23.28 1.29 -29.41
C GLN A 339 -24.67 1.89 -29.69
N VAL A 340 -25.55 1.99 -28.69
CA VAL A 340 -26.87 2.60 -28.85
C VAL A 340 -26.74 4.10 -29.13
N ASP A 341 -27.11 4.50 -30.34
CA ASP A 341 -27.00 5.87 -30.80
C ASP A 341 -28.17 6.73 -30.32
N VAL A 342 -27.87 7.71 -29.45
CA VAL A 342 -28.84 8.68 -28.95
C VAL A 342 -29.44 9.54 -30.08
N GLN A 343 -28.71 9.77 -31.18
CA GLN A 343 -29.21 10.56 -32.31
C GLN A 343 -30.34 9.86 -33.05
N GLN A 344 -30.30 8.52 -33.16
CA GLN A 344 -31.42 7.75 -33.73
C GLN A 344 -32.69 7.90 -32.91
N ILE A 345 -32.57 7.94 -31.57
CA ILE A 345 -33.71 8.14 -30.65
C ILE A 345 -34.29 9.55 -30.83
N ILE A 346 -33.43 10.56 -30.94
CA ILE A 346 -33.86 11.95 -31.20
C ILE A 346 -34.53 12.07 -32.57
N ALA A 347 -34.02 11.36 -33.59
CA ALA A 347 -34.59 11.35 -34.95
C ALA A 347 -35.99 10.72 -35.01
N GLN A 348 -36.33 9.83 -34.08
CA GLN A 348 -37.68 9.28 -33.90
C GLN A 348 -38.67 10.29 -33.28
N GLY A 349 -38.23 11.52 -32.99
CA GLY A 349 -39.07 12.60 -32.48
C GLY A 349 -39.15 12.69 -30.96
N ILE A 350 -38.39 11.86 -30.23
CA ILE A 350 -38.32 11.86 -28.76
C ILE A 350 -37.48 13.07 -28.31
N LYS A 351 -38.00 13.86 -27.37
CA LYS A 351 -37.40 15.14 -26.96
C LYS A 351 -37.36 15.32 -25.45
N GLY A 352 -36.39 16.12 -25.02
CA GLY A 352 -36.29 16.58 -23.63
C GLY A 352 -36.15 15.42 -22.64
N PRO A 353 -36.85 15.44 -21.49
CA PRO A 353 -36.74 14.43 -20.45
C PRO A 353 -37.04 12.99 -20.89
N ALA A 354 -37.79 12.80 -21.98
CA ALA A 354 -38.15 11.48 -22.51
C ALA A 354 -36.97 10.74 -23.20
N ILE A 355 -35.88 11.45 -23.51
CA ILE A 355 -34.70 10.84 -24.15
C ILE A 355 -34.06 9.81 -23.23
N LYS A 356 -33.97 10.09 -21.93
CA LYS A 356 -33.29 9.19 -20.98
C LYS A 356 -34.00 7.83 -20.84
N PRO A 357 -35.33 7.76 -20.59
CA PRO A 357 -36.04 6.49 -20.56
C PRO A 357 -35.96 5.71 -21.88
N ALA A 358 -36.08 6.40 -23.02
CA ALA A 358 -35.98 5.74 -24.33
C ALA A 358 -34.57 5.18 -24.60
N LEU A 359 -33.53 5.89 -24.16
CA LEU A 359 -32.14 5.42 -24.25
C LEU A 359 -31.91 4.21 -23.33
N GLU A 360 -32.48 4.20 -22.13
CA GLU A 360 -32.41 3.06 -21.22
C GLU A 360 -33.13 1.82 -21.80
N GLU A 361 -34.30 2.00 -22.41
CA GLU A 361 -35.04 0.92 -23.08
C GLU A 361 -34.29 0.35 -24.28
N ALA A 362 -33.71 1.22 -25.12
CA ALA A 362 -32.90 0.79 -26.26
C ALA A 362 -31.63 0.03 -25.82
N ARG A 363 -30.97 0.48 -24.75
CA ARG A 363 -29.84 -0.24 -24.14
C ARG A 363 -30.25 -1.58 -23.56
N LEU A 364 -31.39 -1.65 -22.90
CA LEU A 364 -31.93 -2.89 -22.36
C LEU A 364 -32.15 -3.92 -23.47
N ALA A 365 -32.75 -3.49 -24.59
CA ALA A 365 -32.97 -4.35 -25.75
C ALA A 365 -31.64 -4.84 -26.36
N ALA A 366 -30.65 -3.96 -26.49
CA ALA A 366 -29.32 -4.32 -27.00
C ALA A 366 -28.61 -5.35 -26.10
N ILE A 367 -28.70 -5.20 -24.77
CA ILE A 367 -28.13 -6.17 -23.82
C ILE A 367 -28.85 -7.52 -23.92
N ALA A 368 -30.18 -7.51 -24.03
CA ALA A 368 -30.97 -8.75 -24.10
C ALA A 368 -30.64 -9.61 -25.33
N GLN A 369 -30.22 -9.00 -26.44
CA GLN A 369 -29.78 -9.71 -27.64
C GLN A 369 -28.48 -10.50 -27.41
N ILE A 370 -27.56 -9.99 -26.59
CA ILE A 370 -26.30 -10.69 -26.26
C ILE A 370 -26.54 -11.93 -25.41
N ALA A 371 -27.55 -11.92 -24.54
CA ALA A 371 -27.86 -13.05 -23.67
C ALA A 371 -28.57 -14.24 -24.39
N THR A 372 -28.91 -14.08 -25.67
CA THR A 372 -29.62 -15.10 -26.48
C THR A 372 -28.72 -15.77 -27.53
N GLU A 373 -27.48 -15.33 -27.67
CA GLU A 373 -26.42 -15.93 -28.50
C GLU A 373 -25.46 -16.75 -27.63
#